data_AF-A0A8J4W1G7-F1
#
_entry.id   AF-A0A8J4W1G7-F1
#
_cell.length_a   1.000
_cell.length_b   1.000
_cell.length_c   1.000
_cell.angle_alpha   90.00
_cell.angle_beta   90.00
_cell.angle_gamma   90.00
#
_symmetry.space_group_name_H-M   'P 1'
#
loop_
_entity.id
_entity.type
_entity.pdbx_description
1 polymer ?
#
loop_
_entity_poly.entity_id
_entity_poly.type
_entity_poly.pdbx_seq_one_letter_code
_entity_poly.pdbx_strand_id
1 'polypeptide(L)'
;MWNVDDSTRVIRTYKGHVNSRSFVGLSVWRNGGLLGCGSENNRVFVYDKRWGEPIWVHGFEPVAGPESDHGFVSSVCWGQVGEDQCRLLAGGSDGVLQVFVGKRKLFSY
;
A
#
# COMPACT_ATOMS: atom_id res chain seq x y z
N MET A 1 12.62 1.65 6.16
CA MET A 1 13.44 0.65 5.43
C MET A 1 14.83 0.70 5.99
N TRP A 2 15.36 -0.45 6.38
CA TRP A 2 16.62 -0.57 7.12
C TRP A 2 17.60 -1.39 6.29
N ASN A 3 18.89 -1.15 6.50
CA ASN A 3 19.91 -2.05 5.99
C ASN A 3 20.04 -3.24 6.94
N VAL A 4 20.06 -4.46 6.43
CA VAL A 4 20.28 -5.66 7.26
C VAL A 4 21.76 -5.79 7.63
N ASP A 5 22.66 -5.39 6.72
CA ASP A 5 24.11 -5.46 6.94
C ASP A 5 24.63 -4.33 7.85
N ASP A 6 23.81 -3.31 8.09
CA ASP A 6 24.08 -2.20 9.00
C ASP A 6 22.78 -1.86 9.73
N SER A 7 22.55 -2.54 10.84
CA SER A 7 21.30 -2.47 11.61
C SER A 7 21.01 -1.10 12.21
N THR A 8 21.97 -0.16 12.16
CA THR A 8 21.80 1.20 12.66
C THR A 8 21.32 2.16 11.57
N ARG A 9 21.44 1.77 10.30
CA ARG A 9 21.18 2.67 9.17
C ARG A 9 19.76 2.56 8.63
N VAL A 10 19.00 3.63 8.84
CA VAL A 10 17.76 3.89 8.09
C VAL A 10 18.12 4.21 6.64
N ILE A 11 17.63 3.41 5.70
CA ILE A 11 17.73 3.70 4.27
C ILE A 11 16.63 4.69 3.85
N ARG A 12 15.41 4.51 4.37
CA ARG A 12 14.26 5.30 3.94
C ARG A 12 13.11 5.34 4.94
N THR A 13 12.49 6.52 5.06
CA THR A 13 11.20 6.74 5.71
C THR A 13 10.15 7.02 4.63
N TYR A 14 9.03 6.30 4.66
CA TYR A 14 7.90 6.50 3.76
C TYR A 14 6.82 7.34 4.46
N LYS A 15 6.27 8.34 3.77
CA LYS A 15 5.36 9.33 4.36
C LYS A 15 4.05 9.43 3.58
N GLY A 16 3.07 10.14 4.12
CA GLY A 16 1.78 10.43 3.47
C GLY A 16 0.60 9.57 3.95
N HIS A 17 0.82 8.29 4.30
CA HIS A 17 -0.21 7.50 4.97
C HIS A 17 -0.39 7.96 6.43
N VAL A 18 -1.58 7.70 6.98
CA VAL A 18 -1.93 7.96 8.38
C VAL A 18 -2.02 6.62 9.11
N ASN A 19 -1.26 6.50 10.18
CA ASN A 19 -1.26 5.33 11.04
C ASN A 19 -0.84 5.75 12.46
N SER A 20 -1.82 6.13 13.27
CA SER A 20 -1.65 6.59 14.64
C SER A 20 -2.12 5.59 15.68
N ARG A 21 -3.08 4.72 15.37
CA ARG A 21 -3.71 3.80 16.35
C ARG A 21 -3.89 2.37 15.85
N SER A 22 -4.16 2.18 14.57
CA SER A 22 -4.69 0.93 14.01
C SER A 22 -3.62 0.17 13.24
N PHE A 23 -3.73 -1.15 13.17
CA PHE A 23 -2.92 -1.91 12.22
C PHE A 23 -3.51 -1.78 10.82
N VAL A 24 -2.77 -1.15 9.91
CA VAL A 24 -3.22 -0.85 8.52
C VAL A 24 -2.67 -1.83 7.47
N GLY A 25 -1.89 -2.81 7.91
CA GLY A 25 -1.24 -3.79 7.04
C GLY A 25 -0.07 -3.22 6.22
N LEU A 26 0.87 -4.10 5.89
CA LEU A 26 2.01 -3.80 5.04
C LEU A 26 2.33 -5.04 4.21
N SER A 27 2.52 -4.88 2.92
CA SER A 27 2.93 -5.96 2.02
C SER A 27 3.96 -5.46 1.01
N VAL A 28 4.80 -6.35 0.52
CA VAL A 28 5.85 -6.04 -0.47
C VAL A 28 5.67 -6.91 -1.71
N TRP A 29 5.64 -6.30 -2.89
CA TRP A 29 5.78 -7.00 -4.16
C TRP A 29 7.26 -7.09 -4.54
N ARG A 30 7.83 -8.29 -4.44
CA ARG A 30 9.30 -8.48 -4.49
C ARG A 30 9.88 -8.13 -5.85
N ASN A 31 9.22 -8.56 -6.92
CA ASN A 31 9.74 -8.44 -8.29
C ASN A 31 9.77 -6.98 -8.78
N GLY A 32 8.79 -6.17 -8.38
CA GLY A 32 8.74 -4.75 -8.75
C GLY A 32 9.29 -3.78 -7.71
N GLY A 33 9.69 -4.26 -6.53
CA GLY A 33 10.15 -3.40 -5.45
C GLY A 33 9.10 -2.40 -4.95
N LEU A 34 7.82 -2.80 -5.01
CA LEU A 34 6.70 -1.99 -4.53
C LEU A 34 6.33 -2.39 -3.11
N LEU A 35 5.98 -1.40 -2.30
CA LEU A 35 5.44 -1.56 -0.95
C LEU A 35 4.00 -1.04 -0.97
N GLY A 36 3.09 -1.77 -0.34
CA GLY A 36 1.70 -1.36 -0.18
C GLY A 36 1.35 -1.33 1.31
N CYS A 37 0.59 -0.33 1.75
CA CYS A 37 0.02 -0.27 3.08
C CYS A 37 -1.38 0.36 3.04
N GLY A 38 -2.21 0.01 4.02
CA GLY A 38 -3.44 0.76 4.29
C GLY A 38 -3.15 2.07 5.03
N SER A 39 -4.23 2.76 5.42
CA SER A 39 -4.17 4.03 6.11
C SER A 39 -5.49 4.32 6.81
N GLU A 40 -5.41 5.05 7.93
CA GLU A 40 -6.54 5.50 8.76
C GLU A 40 -7.41 6.58 8.11
N ASN A 41 -6.98 7.11 6.96
CA ASN A 41 -7.80 8.02 6.14
C ASN A 41 -8.57 7.30 5.02
N ASN A 42 -8.91 6.02 5.24
CA ASN A 42 -9.61 5.14 4.32
C ASN A 42 -8.95 4.99 2.93
N ARG A 43 -7.61 5.00 2.89
CA ARG A 43 -6.85 4.92 1.63
C ARG A 43 -5.79 3.82 1.64
N VAL A 44 -5.49 3.32 0.46
CA VAL A 44 -4.34 2.45 0.17
C VAL A 44 -3.23 3.32 -0.40
N PHE A 45 -2.01 3.11 0.06
CA PHE A 45 -0.80 3.76 -0.44
C PHE A 45 0.14 2.73 -1.05
N VAL A 46 0.69 3.07 -2.21
CA VAL A 46 1.75 2.29 -2.86
C VAL A 46 2.98 3.15 -3.04
N TYR A 47 4.12 2.60 -2.61
CA TYR A 47 5.44 3.20 -2.70
C TYR A 47 6.32 2.33 -3.58
N ASP A 48 7.25 2.98 -4.27
CA ASP A 48 8.41 2.30 -4.85
C ASP A 48 9.58 2.43 -3.89
N LYS A 49 10.36 1.37 -3.69
CA LYS A 49 11.46 1.33 -2.72
C LYS A 49 12.50 2.46 -2.88
N ARG A 50 12.55 3.08 -4.06
CA ARG A 50 13.47 4.18 -4.42
C ARG A 50 13.01 5.54 -3.90
N TRP A 51 11.73 5.73 -3.59
CA TRP A 51 11.14 7.04 -3.27
C TRP A 51 10.43 7.04 -1.91
N GLY A 52 10.55 8.14 -1.15
CA GLY A 52 9.89 8.28 0.16
C GLY A 52 8.41 8.68 0.08
N GLU A 53 8.00 9.25 -1.05
CA GLU A 53 6.63 9.67 -1.34
C GLU A 53 5.88 8.57 -2.10
N PRO A 54 4.54 8.50 -1.97
CA PRO A 54 3.75 7.49 -2.65
C PRO A 54 3.73 7.72 -4.17
N ILE A 55 3.75 6.63 -4.93
CA ILE A 55 3.60 6.65 -6.40
C ILE A 55 2.15 6.45 -6.84
N TRP A 56 1.31 5.95 -5.93
CA TRP A 56 -0.12 5.74 -6.15
C TRP A 56 -0.87 5.73 -4.83
N VAL A 57 -2.06 6.32 -4.83
CA VAL A 57 -2.97 6.42 -3.68
C VAL A 57 -4.40 6.18 -4.16
N HIS A 58 -5.18 5.42 -3.41
CA HIS A 58 -6.58 5.15 -3.73
C HIS A 58 -7.46 5.14 -2.48
N GLY A 59 -8.63 5.78 -2.54
CA GLY A 59 -9.59 5.82 -1.44
C GLY A 59 -10.68 4.78 -1.59
N PHE A 60 -11.08 4.19 -0.48
CA PHE A 60 -12.29 3.39 -0.40
C PHE A 60 -13.49 4.33 -0.37
N GLU A 61 -14.49 4.08 -1.21
CA GLU A 61 -15.75 4.81 -1.16
C GLU A 61 -16.50 4.43 0.12
N PRO A 62 -17.06 5.41 0.86
CA PRO A 62 -17.89 5.11 2.03
C PRO A 62 -19.08 4.24 1.62
N VAL A 63 -19.22 3.06 2.23
CA VAL A 63 -20.39 2.19 2.00
C VAL A 63 -21.63 2.72 2.71
N ALA A 64 -21.44 3.46 3.80
CA ALA A 64 -22.49 4.08 4.59
C ALA A 64 -22.39 5.61 4.56
N GLY A 65 -23.52 6.26 4.83
CA GLY A 65 -23.64 7.73 4.82
C GLY A 65 -22.68 8.43 5.80
N PRO A 66 -22.71 9.78 5.84
CA PRO A 66 -21.71 10.61 6.52
C PRO A 66 -21.56 10.40 8.04
N GLU A 67 -22.37 9.55 8.66
CA GLU A 67 -22.37 9.28 10.11
C GLU A 67 -21.74 7.94 10.50
N SER A 68 -21.25 7.13 9.56
CA SER A 68 -20.50 5.93 9.90
C SER A 68 -19.09 6.26 10.35
N ASP A 69 -18.60 5.53 11.36
CA ASP A 69 -17.23 5.58 11.86
C ASP A 69 -16.24 5.63 10.68
N HIS A 70 -15.27 6.56 10.72
CA HIS A 70 -14.37 6.78 9.60
C HIS A 70 -13.55 5.50 9.35
N GLY A 71 -13.95 4.75 8.31
CA GLY A 71 -13.31 3.49 7.95
C GLY A 71 -11.83 3.66 7.65
N PHE A 72 -11.08 2.57 7.78
CA PHE A 72 -9.67 2.53 7.43
C PHE A 72 -9.35 1.29 6.62
N VAL A 73 -8.27 1.35 5.84
CA VAL A 73 -7.75 0.13 5.21
C VAL A 73 -6.91 -0.60 6.26
N SER A 74 -7.39 -1.77 6.68
CA SER A 74 -6.84 -2.58 7.77
C SER A 74 -5.79 -3.59 7.31
N SER A 75 -5.86 -4.01 6.06
CA SER A 75 -4.98 -5.05 5.52
C SER A 75 -4.70 -4.86 4.05
N VAL A 76 -3.52 -5.33 3.61
CA VAL A 76 -3.11 -5.34 2.21
C VAL A 76 -2.27 -6.59 1.90
N CYS A 77 -2.36 -7.10 0.67
CA CYS A 77 -1.57 -8.25 0.23
C CYS A 77 -1.20 -8.14 -1.25
N TRP A 78 0.10 -8.17 -1.55
CA TRP A 78 0.58 -8.31 -2.93
C TRP A 78 0.62 -9.78 -3.36
N GLY A 79 -0.02 -10.08 -4.48
CA GLY A 79 0.19 -11.32 -5.22
C GLY A 79 1.61 -11.36 -5.80
N GLN A 80 2.32 -12.47 -5.57
CA GLN A 80 3.71 -12.65 -6.01
C GLN A 80 3.82 -13.45 -7.33
N VAL A 81 2.73 -13.54 -8.10
CA VAL A 81 2.66 -14.35 -9.31
C VAL A 81 2.84 -13.47 -10.54
N GLY A 82 3.83 -13.83 -11.39
CA GLY A 82 4.16 -13.10 -12.61
C GLY A 82 5.08 -11.91 -12.38
N GLU A 83 5.78 -11.49 -13.43
CA GLU A 83 6.74 -10.37 -13.38
C GLU A 83 6.18 -9.07 -13.99
N ASP A 84 5.25 -9.18 -14.94
CA ASP A 84 4.75 -8.01 -15.70
C ASP A 84 3.43 -7.44 -15.18
N GLN A 85 2.75 -8.17 -14.29
CA GLN A 85 1.51 -7.74 -13.66
C GLN A 85 1.62 -7.85 -12.14
N CYS A 86 1.36 -6.74 -11.45
CA CYS A 86 1.18 -6.76 -10.01
C CYS A 86 -0.31 -6.86 -9.68
N ARG A 87 -0.62 -7.59 -8.61
CA ARG A 87 -1.97 -7.65 -8.03
C ARG A 87 -1.89 -7.25 -6.56
N LEU A 88 -2.71 -6.30 -6.14
CA LEU A 88 -2.83 -5.86 -4.76
C LEU A 88 -4.26 -6.11 -4.29
N LEU A 89 -4.40 -6.82 -3.17
CA LEU A 89 -5.65 -6.84 -2.42
C LEU A 89 -5.56 -5.85 -1.27
N ALA A 90 -6.64 -5.13 -1.00
CA ALA A 90 -6.80 -4.30 0.18
C ALA A 90 -8.13 -4.62 0.86
N GLY A 91 -8.12 -4.67 2.20
CA GLY A 91 -9.29 -4.89 3.02
C GLY A 91 -9.59 -3.69 3.91
N GLY A 92 -10.82 -3.20 3.83
CA GLY A 92 -11.37 -2.17 4.71
C GLY A 92 -11.74 -2.73 6.08
N SER A 93 -11.79 -1.86 7.08
CA SER A 93 -12.28 -2.16 8.43
C SER A 93 -13.76 -2.55 8.47
N ASP A 94 -14.50 -2.22 7.42
CA ASP A 94 -15.90 -2.56 7.18
C ASP A 94 -16.09 -3.94 6.52
N GLY A 95 -15.00 -4.67 6.26
CA GLY A 95 -15.02 -5.97 5.60
C GLY A 95 -15.05 -5.91 4.07
N VAL A 96 -15.02 -4.72 3.46
CA VAL A 96 -14.94 -4.59 2.00
C VAL A 96 -13.56 -4.99 1.50
N LEU A 97 -13.51 -5.79 0.44
CA LEU A 97 -12.29 -6.16 -0.25
C LEU A 97 -12.24 -5.50 -1.62
N GLN A 98 -11.11 -4.90 -1.97
CA GLN A 98 -10.83 -4.39 -3.30
C GLN A 98 -9.58 -5.05 -3.89
N VAL A 99 -9.61 -5.31 -5.20
CA VAL A 99 -8.51 -5.92 -5.96
C VAL A 99 -8.04 -4.95 -7.03
N PHE A 100 -6.76 -4.64 -7.03
CA PHE A 100 -6.10 -3.78 -8.00
C PHE A 100 -5.14 -4.59 -8.86
N VAL A 101 -5.08 -4.27 -10.15
CA VAL A 101 -4.15 -4.87 -11.11
C VAL A 101 -3.35 -3.76 -11.77
N GLY A 102 -2.02 -3.84 -11.66
CA GLY A 102 -1.10 -2.92 -12.31
C GLY A 102 -0.26 -3.64 -13.37
N LYS A 103 0.09 -2.93 -14.44
CA LYS A 103 1.03 -3.38 -15.46
C LYS A 103 2.21 -2.43 -15.50
N ARG A 104 3.43 -2.96 -15.55
CA ARG A 104 4.62 -2.14 -15.79
C ARG A 104 4.55 -1.61 -17.23
N LYS A 105 4.52 -0.29 -17.40
CA LYS A 105 4.70 0.32 -18.73
C LYS A 105 6.17 0.17 -19.11
N LEU A 106 6.43 -0.57 -20.18
CA LEU A 106 7.73 -0.59 -20.83
C LEU A 106 7.80 0.68 -21.70
N PHE A 107 8.79 1.53 -21.45
CA PHE A 107 9.10 2.60 -22.39
C PHE A 107 9.95 2.00 -23.50
N SER A 108 9.40 1.97 -24.71
CA SER A 108 10.16 1.73 -25.93
C SER A 108 10.87 3.03 -26.30
N TYR A 109 12.20 2.99 -26.34
CA TYR A 109 13.05 4.04 -26.92
C TYR A 109 13.13 3.89 -28.44
#